data_AF-A0A2T2UEH8-F1
#
_entry.id   AF-A0A2T2UEH8-F1
#
_cell.length_a   1.000
_cell.length_b   1.000
_cell.length_c   1.000
_cell.angle_alpha   90.00
_cell.angle_beta   90.00
_cell.angle_gamma   90.00
#
_symmetry.space_group_name_H-M   'P 1'
#
loop_
_entity.id
_entity.type
_entity.pdbx_description
1 polymer ?
#
loop_
_entity_poly.entity_id
_entity_poly.type
_entity_poly.pdbx_seq_one_letter_code
_entity_poly.pdbx_strand_id
1 'polypeptide(L)'
;HADRLIRRILFLEGLPNLQDYGKLLVAESVWEVLNNDRALEADAIALYRQIIAYCEQVQDYASRDLVDELLTDEESHLDWLDTHIELYNAVGKEKFLQYWM
;
A
#
# COMPACT_ATOMS: atom_id res chain seq x y z
N HIS A 1 3.74 -6.55 -5.16
CA HIS A 1 4.94 -6.20 -4.37
C HIS A 1 5.60 -7.37 -3.64
N ALA A 2 4.84 -8.17 -2.88
CA ALA A 2 5.38 -9.23 -2.01
C ALA A 2 6.44 -10.16 -2.63
N ASP A 3 6.23 -10.68 -3.86
CA ASP A 3 7.21 -11.55 -4.54
C ASP A 3 8.58 -10.87 -4.70
N ARG A 4 8.60 -9.57 -5.03
CA ARG A 4 9.83 -8.79 -5.22
C ARG A 4 10.59 -8.64 -3.89
N LEU A 5 9.88 -8.35 -2.81
CA LEU A 5 10.45 -8.24 -1.46
C LEU A 5 11.00 -9.58 -0.98
N ILE A 6 10.26 -10.68 -1.16
CA ILE A 6 10.70 -12.04 -0.82
C ILE A 6 12.00 -12.37 -1.55
N ARG A 7 12.06 -12.14 -2.87
CA ARG A 7 13.27 -12.38 -3.66
C ARG A 7 14.44 -11.52 -3.19
N ARG A 8 14.21 -10.26 -2.84
CA ARG A 8 15.27 -9.37 -2.32
C ARG A 8 15.81 -9.85 -0.98
N ILE A 9 14.93 -10.25 -0.06
CA ILE A 9 15.32 -10.79 1.25
C ILE A 9 16.15 -12.07 1.08
N LEU A 10 15.71 -13.00 0.24
CA LEU A 10 16.44 -14.24 -0.04
C LEU A 10 17.80 -13.99 -0.71
N PHE A 11 17.88 -13.01 -1.64
CA PHE A 11 19.13 -12.60 -2.26
C PHE A 11 20.15 -12.05 -1.25
N LEU A 12 19.67 -11.37 -0.21
CA LEU A 12 20.47 -10.88 0.91
C LEU A 12 20.70 -11.94 2.01
N GLU A 13 20.44 -13.22 1.70
CA GLU A 13 20.58 -14.37 2.62
C GLU A 13 19.67 -14.30 3.87
N GLY A 14 18.61 -13.50 3.82
CA GLY A 14 17.62 -13.38 4.88
C GLY A 14 16.51 -14.44 4.79
N LEU A 15 15.71 -14.55 5.86
CA LEU A 15 14.54 -15.43 5.92
C LEU A 15 13.25 -14.60 5.86
N PRO A 16 12.54 -14.56 4.71
CA PRO A 16 11.30 -13.80 4.60
C PRO A 16 10.21 -14.43 5.47
N ASN A 17 9.47 -13.57 6.19
CA ASN A 17 8.38 -14.00 7.06
C ASN A 17 7.02 -13.86 6.36
N LEU A 18 6.33 -14.99 6.19
CA LEU A 18 4.96 -15.07 5.67
C LEU A 18 3.99 -15.73 6.68
N GLN A 19 4.44 -15.92 7.93
CA GLN A 19 3.65 -16.54 8.99
C GLN A 19 2.93 -15.50 9.84
N ASP A 20 3.59 -14.38 10.10
CA ASP A 20 3.01 -13.27 10.85
C ASP A 20 2.12 -12.43 9.92
N TYR A 21 0.81 -12.61 10.07
CA TYR A 21 -0.18 -11.77 9.41
C TYR A 21 -0.58 -10.62 10.34
N GLY A 22 -0.50 -9.40 9.82
CA GLY A 22 -1.05 -8.22 10.47
C GLY A 22 -2.58 -8.32 10.65
N LYS A 23 -3.15 -7.33 11.34
CA LYS A 23 -4.61 -7.27 11.52
C LYS A 23 -5.30 -6.97 10.18
N LEU A 24 -6.19 -7.84 9.75
CA LEU A 24 -7.08 -7.57 8.62
C LEU A 24 -8.21 -6.63 9.04
N LEU A 25 -8.41 -5.55 8.28
CA LEU A 25 -9.49 -4.59 8.47
C LEU A 25 -10.70 -4.99 7.63
N VAL A 26 -11.37 -6.07 8.02
CA VAL A 26 -12.58 -6.54 7.32
C VAL A 26 -13.72 -5.55 7.52
N ALA A 27 -14.22 -4.98 6.43
CA ALA A 27 -15.25 -3.96 6.40
C ALA A 27 -16.64 -4.53 6.06
N GLU A 28 -17.70 -3.85 6.49
CA GLU A 28 -19.09 -4.23 6.23
C GLU A 28 -19.77 -3.36 5.16
N SER A 29 -19.07 -2.34 4.65
CA SER A 29 -19.55 -1.48 3.58
C SER A 29 -18.43 -1.01 2.65
N VAL A 30 -18.77 -0.66 1.41
CA VAL A 30 -17.80 -0.10 0.45
C VAL A 30 -17.16 1.19 0.97
N TRP A 31 -17.90 1.99 1.74
CA TRP A 31 -17.36 3.17 2.39
C TRP A 31 -16.24 2.82 3.39
N GLU A 32 -16.46 1.80 4.22
CA GLU A 32 -15.45 1.31 5.16
C GLU A 32 -14.26 0.67 4.44
N VAL A 33 -14.49 -0.09 3.36
CA VAL A 33 -13.41 -0.66 2.53
C VAL A 33 -12.50 0.46 2.04
N LEU A 34 -13.06 1.49 1.37
CA LEU A 34 -12.28 2.60 0.82
C LEU A 34 -11.45 3.32 1.89
N ASN A 35 -12.03 3.59 3.06
CA ASN A 35 -11.33 4.29 4.13
C ASN A 35 -10.27 3.42 4.82
N ASN A 36 -10.55 2.13 5.03
CA ASN A 36 -9.60 1.20 5.61
C ASN A 36 -8.39 1.00 4.68
N ASP A 37 -8.63 0.80 3.38
CA ASP A 37 -7.58 0.62 2.39
C ASP A 37 -6.75 1.90 2.28
N ARG A 38 -7.40 3.08 2.26
CA ARG A 38 -6.69 4.37 2.25
C ARG A 38 -5.77 4.55 3.46
N ALA A 39 -6.22 4.12 4.64
CA ALA A 39 -5.40 4.18 5.85
C ALA A 39 -4.19 3.22 5.76
N LEU A 40 -4.40 2.01 5.22
CA LEU A 40 -3.32 1.04 5.00
C LEU A 40 -2.28 1.57 4.00
N GLU A 41 -2.71 2.20 2.91
CA GLU A 41 -1.79 2.80 1.93
C GLU A 41 -0.99 3.96 2.53
N ALA A 42 -1.62 4.81 3.33
CA ALA A 42 -0.92 5.90 4.02
C ALA A 42 0.17 5.38 4.99
N ASP A 43 -0.12 4.30 5.71
CA ASP A 43 0.84 3.64 6.61
C ASP A 43 1.99 2.99 5.81
N ALA A 44 1.68 2.33 4.69
CA ALA A 44 2.69 1.75 3.79
C ALA A 44 3.63 2.81 3.19
N ILE A 45 3.09 3.93 2.70
CA ILE A 45 3.87 5.07 2.19
C ILE A 45 4.83 5.60 3.26
N ALA A 46 4.34 5.80 4.49
CA ALA A 46 5.16 6.28 5.59
C ALA A 46 6.29 5.30 5.92
N LEU A 47 6.01 3.99 5.90
CA LEU A 47 7.00 2.94 6.14
C LEU A 47 8.05 2.87 5.01
N TYR A 48 7.62 2.88 3.74
CA TYR A 48 8.53 2.81 2.60
C TYR A 48 9.48 4.00 2.54
N ARG A 49 9.03 5.22 2.88
CA ARG A 49 9.92 6.39 3.02
C ARG A 49 11.00 6.19 4.08
N GLN A 50 10.66 5.55 5.21
CA GLN A 50 11.66 5.22 6.25
C GLN A 50 12.66 4.16 5.76
N ILE A 51 12.17 3.15 5.04
CA ILE A 51 13.03 2.09 4.47
C ILE A 51 14.00 2.68 3.45
N ILE A 52 13.52 3.55 2.55
CA ILE A 52 14.36 4.25 1.56
C ILE A 52 15.48 5.02 2.27
N ALA A 53 15.14 5.83 3.27
CA ALA A 53 16.13 6.60 4.03
C ALA A 53 17.18 5.70 4.72
N TYR A 54 16.75 4.55 5.27
CA TYR A 54 17.66 3.59 5.87
C TYR A 54 18.58 2.92 4.83
N CYS A 55 18.03 2.50 3.69
CA CYS A 55 18.80 1.92 2.60
C CYS A 55 19.86 2.90 2.07
N GLU A 56 19.54 4.20 1.96
CA GLU A 56 20.53 5.22 1.60
C GLU A 56 21.64 5.37 2.66
N GLN A 57 21.29 5.33 3.95
CA GLN A 57 22.26 5.41 5.05
C GLN A 57 23.28 4.26 5.02
N VAL A 58 22.84 3.05 4.70
CA VAL A 58 23.71 1.86 4.62
C VAL A 58 24.23 1.58 3.20
N GLN A 59 23.98 2.49 2.26
CA GLN A 59 24.40 2.40 0.85
C GLN A 59 23.85 1.17 0.10
N ASP A 60 22.69 0.66 0.49
CA ASP A 60 21.98 -0.40 -0.22
C ASP A 60 21.05 0.18 -1.30
N TYR A 61 21.65 0.62 -2.40
CA TYR A 61 20.94 1.30 -3.49
C TYR A 61 19.96 0.39 -4.23
N ALA A 62 20.26 -0.91 -4.35
CA ALA A 62 19.36 -1.83 -5.04
C ALA A 62 18.09 -2.15 -4.24
N SER A 63 18.17 -2.21 -2.90
CA SER A 63 16.95 -2.29 -2.07
C SER A 63 16.20 -0.96 -2.07
N ARG A 64 16.91 0.17 -2.03
CA ARG A 64 16.33 1.51 -2.11
C ARG A 64 15.48 1.67 -3.37
N ASP A 65 16.04 1.36 -4.54
CA ASP A 65 15.34 1.51 -5.82
C ASP A 65 14.14 0.57 -5.94
N LEU A 66 14.27 -0.67 -5.42
CA LEU A 66 13.14 -1.58 -5.31
C LEU A 66 11.99 -0.93 -4.53
N VAL A 67 12.27 -0.38 -3.34
CA VAL A 67 11.24 0.20 -2.47
C VAL A 67 10.70 1.52 -3.01
N ASP A 68 11.50 2.31 -3.73
CA ASP A 68 11.09 3.54 -4.44
C ASP A 68 10.03 3.25 -5.51
N GLU A 69 10.19 2.14 -6.25
CA GLU A 69 9.16 1.67 -7.18
C GLU A 69 7.87 1.25 -6.45
N LEU A 70 7.98 0.53 -5.32
CA LEU A 70 6.79 0.15 -4.54
C LEU A 70 6.08 1.38 -3.97
N LEU A 71 6.83 2.38 -3.50
CA LEU A 71 6.30 3.65 -3.02
C LEU A 71 5.48 4.37 -4.10
N THR A 72 5.97 4.39 -5.33
CA THR A 72 5.25 5.01 -6.46
C THR A 72 3.91 4.32 -6.74
N ASP A 73 3.88 2.97 -6.63
CA ASP A 73 2.64 2.21 -6.77
C ASP A 73 1.64 2.56 -5.66
N GLU A 74 2.08 2.63 -4.38
CA GLU A 74 1.16 2.96 -3.27
C GLU A 74 0.67 4.41 -3.33
N GLU A 75 1.51 5.37 -3.74
CA GLU A 75 1.09 6.76 -3.94
C GLU A 75 0.01 6.87 -5.03
N SER A 76 0.14 6.08 -6.10
CA SER A 76 -0.87 5.99 -7.16
C SER A 76 -2.16 5.33 -6.65
N HIS A 77 -2.06 4.32 -5.79
CA HIS A 77 -3.22 3.67 -5.20
C HIS A 77 -3.95 4.57 -4.20
N LEU A 78 -3.21 5.34 -3.39
CA LEU A 78 -3.76 6.33 -2.48
C LEU A 78 -4.54 7.42 -3.24
N ASP A 79 -3.99 7.94 -4.35
CA ASP A 79 -4.66 8.93 -5.20
C ASP A 79 -5.96 8.38 -5.81
N TRP A 80 -5.93 7.11 -6.26
CA TRP A 80 -7.12 6.43 -6.73
C TRP A 80 -8.19 6.34 -5.63
N LEU A 81 -7.81 5.94 -4.41
CA LEU A 81 -8.73 5.84 -3.27
C LEU A 81 -9.31 7.19 -2.88
N ASP A 82 -8.49 8.24 -2.83
CA ASP A 82 -8.93 9.62 -2.57
C ASP A 82 -9.95 10.08 -3.59
N THR A 83 -9.68 9.87 -4.88
CA THR A 83 -10.62 10.18 -5.97
C THR A 83 -11.97 9.45 -5.80
N HIS A 84 -11.94 8.19 -5.37
CA HIS A 84 -13.16 7.39 -5.20
C HIS A 84 -13.96 7.81 -3.97
N ILE A 85 -13.28 8.18 -2.89
CA ILE A 85 -13.92 8.74 -1.70
C ILE A 85 -14.57 10.09 -2.03
N GLU A 86 -13.89 10.96 -2.77
CA GLU A 86 -14.46 12.21 -3.26
C GLU A 86 -15.69 11.97 -4.15
N LEU A 87 -15.60 11.02 -5.09
CA LEU A 87 -16.72 10.65 -5.95
C LEU A 87 -17.91 10.12 -5.13
N TYR A 88 -17.66 9.21 -4.18
CA TYR A 88 -18.69 8.66 -3.30
C TYR A 88 -19.43 9.77 -2.56
N ASN A 89 -18.70 10.75 -2.01
CA ASN A 89 -19.26 11.90 -1.32
C ASN A 89 -20.06 12.82 -2.28
N ALA A 90 -19.60 12.99 -3.51
CA ALA A 90 -20.25 13.86 -4.49
C ALA A 90 -21.56 13.29 -5.04
N VAL A 91 -21.63 11.98 -5.32
CA VAL A 91 -22.80 11.36 -5.96
C VAL A 91 -23.71 10.62 -5.00
N GLY A 92 -23.22 10.31 -3.80
CA GLY A 92 -23.93 9.52 -2.79
C GLY A 92 -23.87 8.00 -3.04
N LYS A 93 -24.11 7.23 -1.97
CA LYS A 93 -23.96 5.77 -1.93
C LYS A 93 -24.61 5.03 -3.12
N GLU A 94 -25.89 5.29 -3.37
CA GLU A 94 -26.65 4.53 -4.37
C GLU A 94 -26.08 4.69 -5.79
N LYS A 95 -25.79 5.93 -6.19
CA LYS A 95 -25.22 6.22 -7.52
C LYS A 95 -23.80 5.71 -7.66
N PHE A 96 -23.00 5.82 -6.60
CA PHE A 96 -21.65 5.27 -6.59
C PHE A 96 -21.71 3.75 -6.82
N LEU A 97 -22.53 3.02 -6.05
CA LEU A 97 -22.66 1.57 -6.20
C LEU A 97 -23.24 1.16 -7.55
N GLN A 98 -24.15 1.95 -8.12
CA GLN A 98 -24.70 1.69 -9.44
C GLN A 98 -23.64 1.73 -10.55
N TYR A 99 -22.60 2.56 -10.42
CA TYR A 99 -21.50 2.63 -11.39
C TYR A 99 -20.65 1.34 -11.42
N TRP A 100 -20.63 0.58 -10.33
CA TRP A 100 -19.82 -0.63 -10.17
C TRP A 100 -20.58 -1.95 -10.39
N MET A 101 -21.87 -1.88 -10.76
CA MET A 101 -22.70 -3.03 -11.14
C MET A 101 -22.73 -3.23 -12.65
#